data_AF-A0A5R8Z843-F1
#
_entry.id   AF-A0A5R8Z843-F1
#
_cell.length_a   1.000
_cell.length_b   1.000
_cell.length_c   1.000
_cell.angle_alpha   90.00
_cell.angle_beta   90.00
_cell.angle_gamma   90.00
#
_symmetry.space_group_name_H-M   'P 1'
#
loop_
_entity.id
_entity.type
_entity.pdbx_description
1 polymer ?
#
loop_
_entity_poly.entity_id
_entity_poly.type
_entity_poly.pdbx_seq_one_letter_code
_entity_poly.pdbx_strand_id
1 'polypeptide(L)'
;MSLRSLALLSLCVILTACSKINQENYAKLKAGMHKAEVEQLLGTPTECSGALGMSSCTWGDEKSFISVQYAADKVLMYSGQGLK
;
A
#
# COMPACT_ATOMS: atom_id res chain seq x y z
N MET A 1 -25.54 -35.61 -19.43
CA MET A 1 -24.21 -34.96 -19.29
C MET A 1 -24.39 -33.54 -18.77
N SER A 2 -23.46 -33.08 -17.93
CA SER A 2 -23.02 -31.68 -17.83
C SER A 2 -23.84 -30.63 -17.05
N LEU A 3 -24.46 -30.96 -15.91
CA LEU A 3 -24.86 -29.90 -14.94
C LEU A 3 -24.23 -30.04 -13.55
N ARG A 4 -23.45 -31.10 -13.31
CA ARG A 4 -22.71 -31.32 -12.06
C ARG A 4 -21.29 -30.74 -12.11
N SER A 5 -20.76 -30.47 -13.30
CA SER A 5 -19.37 -30.09 -13.51
C SER A 5 -19.10 -28.59 -13.41
N LEU A 6 -20.13 -27.74 -13.35
CA LEU A 6 -19.96 -26.28 -13.28
C LEU A 6 -19.92 -25.72 -11.86
N ALA A 7 -20.26 -26.52 -10.85
CA ALA A 7 -20.23 -26.09 -9.44
C ALA A 7 -18.84 -26.19 -8.79
N LEU A 8 -17.86 -26.82 -9.45
CA LEU A 8 -16.55 -27.13 -8.87
C LEU A 8 -15.44 -26.13 -9.21
N LEU A 9 -15.70 -25.09 -10.01
CA LEU A 9 -14.65 -24.15 -10.43
C LEU A 9 -14.70 -22.76 -9.78
N SER A 10 -15.65 -22.50 -8.87
CA SER A 10 -15.90 -21.14 -8.37
C SER A 10 -15.35 -20.83 -6.97
N LEU A 11 -14.59 -21.73 -6.33
CA LEU A 11 -14.28 -21.59 -4.89
C LEU A 11 -12.83 -21.18 -4.53
N CYS A 12 -11.95 -20.87 -5.49
CA CYS A 12 -10.54 -20.57 -5.18
C CYS A 12 -10.09 -19.13 -5.50
N VAL A 13 -10.97 -18.12 -5.40
CA VAL A 13 -10.56 -16.70 -5.51
C VAL A 13 -10.90 -15.92 -4.24
N ILE A 14 -10.53 -16.46 -3.07
CA ILE A 14 -10.63 -15.74 -1.78
C ILE A 14 -9.26 -15.40 -1.18
N LEU A 15 -8.19 -15.44 -1.98
CA LEU A 15 -6.85 -15.07 -1.52
C LEU A 15 -6.34 -13.86 -2.30
N THR A 16 -6.54 -12.66 -1.73
CA THR A 16 -5.64 -11.49 -1.84
C THR A 16 -6.20 -10.22 -1.17
N ALA A 17 -7.06 -10.31 -0.14
CA ALA A 17 -7.43 -9.13 0.64
C ALA A 17 -6.49 -8.85 1.84
N CYS A 18 -5.27 -9.41 1.84
CA CYS A 18 -4.22 -8.91 2.73
C CYS A 18 -3.78 -7.55 2.21
N SER A 19 -4.36 -6.49 2.77
CA SER A 19 -3.95 -5.11 2.49
C SER A 19 -2.45 -4.99 2.74
N LYS A 20 -1.73 -4.40 1.77
CA LYS A 20 -0.31 -4.03 1.96
C LYS A 20 -0.13 -2.94 3.02
N ILE A 21 -1.22 -2.31 3.44
CA ILE A 21 -1.26 -1.26 4.46
C ILE A 21 -1.49 -1.92 5.80
N ASN A 22 -0.38 -2.29 6.46
CA ASN A 22 -0.34 -3.03 7.71
C ASN A 22 0.94 -2.69 8.50
N GLN A 23 1.02 -3.17 9.74
CA GLN A 23 2.13 -2.84 10.64
C GLN A 23 3.47 -3.42 10.16
N GLU A 24 3.46 -4.59 9.52
CA GLU A 24 4.66 -5.26 9.03
C GLU A 24 5.37 -4.44 7.93
N ASN A 25 4.61 -3.96 6.93
CA ASN A 25 5.17 -3.16 5.85
C ASN A 25 5.51 -1.74 6.31
N TYR A 26 4.72 -1.16 7.23
CA TYR A 26 5.06 0.13 7.85
C TYR A 26 6.40 0.09 8.57
N ALA A 27 6.68 -0.99 9.32
CA ALA A 27 7.95 -1.15 10.04
C ALA A 27 9.19 -1.27 9.12
N LYS A 28 8.99 -1.60 7.84
CA LYS A 28 10.07 -1.65 6.84
C LYS A 28 10.45 -0.27 6.31
N LEU A 29 9.57 0.73 6.45
CA LEU A 29 9.85 2.11 6.01
C LEU A 29 10.96 2.74 6.83
N LYS A 30 11.79 3.54 6.16
CA LYS A 30 12.93 4.25 6.76
C LYS A 30 13.12 5.58 6.07
N ALA A 31 13.60 6.58 6.83
CA ALA A 31 14.07 7.82 6.24
C ALA A 31 15.20 7.54 5.22
N GLY A 32 15.20 8.29 4.11
CA GLY A 32 16.14 8.16 3.01
C GLY A 32 15.80 7.08 1.96
N MET A 33 14.82 6.21 2.23
CA MET A 33 14.34 5.20 1.27
C MET A 33 13.82 5.86 -0.01
N HIS A 34 14.05 5.25 -1.17
CA HIS A 34 13.53 5.80 -2.42
C HIS A 34 12.02 5.57 -2.55
N LYS A 35 11.30 6.52 -3.15
CA LYS A 35 9.86 6.41 -3.41
C LYS A 35 9.48 5.09 -4.11
N ALA A 36 10.28 4.65 -5.09
CA ALA A 36 10.06 3.39 -5.78
C ALA A 36 10.12 2.16 -4.84
N GLU A 37 11.01 2.16 -3.85
CA GLU A 37 11.08 1.07 -2.85
C GLU A 37 9.83 1.09 -1.95
N VAL A 38 9.35 2.28 -1.57
CA VAL A 38 8.11 2.41 -0.80
C VAL A 38 6.91 1.89 -1.59
N GLU A 39 6.81 2.20 -2.87
CA GLU A 39 5.74 1.71 -3.75
C GLU A 39 5.82 0.19 -3.98
N GLN A 40 7.01 -0.41 -3.95
CA GLN A 40 7.14 -1.88 -3.96
C GLN A 40 6.55 -2.51 -2.69
N LEU A 41 6.77 -1.88 -1.53
CA LEU A 41 6.26 -2.34 -0.23
C LEU A 41 4.75 -2.12 -0.10
N LEU A 42 4.27 -0.93 -0.40
CA LEU A 42 2.90 -0.49 -0.11
C LEU A 42 1.96 -0.57 -1.32
N GLY A 43 2.50 -0.72 -2.53
CA GLY A 43 1.75 -0.65 -3.78
C GLY A 43 1.61 0.79 -4.30
N THR A 44 0.62 1.00 -5.17
CA THR A 44 0.31 2.34 -5.69
C THR A 44 -0.35 3.20 -4.61
N PRO A 45 0.08 4.45 -4.40
CA PRO A 45 -0.58 5.36 -3.47
C PRO A 45 -2.01 5.67 -3.90
N THR A 46 -2.89 5.88 -2.91
CA THR A 46 -4.27 6.35 -3.14
C THR A 46 -4.26 7.79 -3.64
N GLU A 47 -3.40 8.61 -3.02
CA GLU A 47 -3.27 10.03 -3.33
C GLU A 47 -1.80 10.44 -3.24
N CYS A 48 -1.35 11.29 -4.16
CA CYS A 48 -0.08 12.01 -4.04
C CYS A 48 -0.31 13.47 -4.36
N SER A 49 0.17 14.35 -3.50
CA SER A 49 0.17 15.80 -3.69
C SER A 49 1.57 16.36 -3.49
N GLY A 50 1.86 17.52 -4.08
CA GLY A 50 3.14 18.18 -3.93
C GLY A 50 3.63 18.90 -5.18
N ALA A 51 4.86 19.41 -5.10
CA ALA A 51 5.52 20.17 -6.14
C ALA A 51 6.92 19.59 -6.42
N LEU A 52 7.61 20.13 -7.44
CA LEU A 52 8.94 19.69 -7.80
C LEU A 52 9.90 19.70 -6.58
N GLY A 53 10.38 18.52 -6.21
CA GLY A 53 11.34 18.33 -5.10
C GLY A 53 10.72 17.97 -3.74
N MET A 54 9.41 18.16 -3.52
CA MET A 54 8.72 17.73 -2.30
C MET A 54 7.33 17.18 -2.61
N SER A 55 7.05 15.96 -2.16
CA SER A 55 5.73 15.36 -2.34
C SER A 55 5.28 14.61 -1.09
N SER A 56 3.97 14.51 -0.89
CA SER A 56 3.35 13.67 0.13
C SER A 56 2.45 12.67 -0.56
N CYS A 57 2.64 11.40 -0.29
CA CYS A 57 1.80 10.33 -0.81
C CYS A 57 1.15 9.57 0.33
N THR A 58 -0.11 9.19 0.16
CA THR A 58 -0.90 8.47 1.15
C THR A 58 -1.43 7.19 0.53
N TRP A 59 -1.32 6.10 1.28
CA TRP A 59 -1.89 4.80 0.96
C TRP A 59 -2.96 4.45 1.98
N GLY A 60 -4.07 3.87 1.53
CA GLY A 60 -5.18 3.45 2.39
C GLY A 60 -6.35 4.42 2.37
N ASP A 61 -7.12 4.43 3.45
CA ASP A 61 -8.38 5.17 3.62
C ASP A 61 -8.42 5.96 4.95
N GLU A 62 -9.55 6.58 5.27
CA GLU A 62 -9.72 7.40 6.48
C GLU A 62 -9.53 6.63 7.80
N LYS A 63 -9.68 5.31 7.80
CA LYS A 63 -9.58 4.45 8.99
C LYS A 63 -8.19 3.86 9.15
N SER A 64 -7.57 3.45 8.04
CA SER A 64 -6.26 2.82 8.02
C SER A 64 -5.42 3.37 6.88
N PHE A 65 -4.37 4.13 7.20
CA PHE A 65 -3.50 4.73 6.19
C PHE A 65 -2.03 4.78 6.61
N ILE A 66 -1.18 4.93 5.60
CA ILE A 66 0.23 5.31 5.74
C ILE A 66 0.44 6.55 4.87
N SER A 67 1.01 7.60 5.43
CA SER A 67 1.39 8.81 4.70
C SER A 67 2.90 8.97 4.73
N VAL A 68 3.50 9.26 3.58
CA VAL A 68 4.94 9.39 3.42
C VAL A 68 5.24 10.70 2.70
N GLN A 69 6.04 11.54 3.36
CA GLN A 69 6.58 12.76 2.79
C GLN A 69 7.96 12.47 2.20
N TYR A 70 8.16 12.95 0.97
CA TYR A 70 9.37 12.81 0.20
C TYR A 70 10.01 14.17 -0.05
N ALA A 71 11.34 14.20 -0.02
CA ALA A 71 12.15 15.27 -0.55
C ALA A 71 13.17 14.68 -1.54
N ALA A 72 13.24 15.22 -2.76
CA ALA A 72 14.06 14.67 -3.85
C ALA A 72 13.91 13.14 -4.01
N ASP A 73 12.65 12.67 -4.05
CA ASP A 73 12.25 11.26 -4.15
C ASP A 73 12.72 10.32 -3.02
N LYS A 74 13.19 10.88 -1.90
CA LYS A 74 13.58 10.12 -0.70
C LYS A 74 12.66 10.42 0.47
N VAL A 75 12.35 9.38 1.26
CA VAL A 75 11.53 9.51 2.47
C VAL A 75 12.16 10.50 3.43
N LEU A 76 11.45 11.58 3.75
CA LEU A 76 11.81 12.53 4.79
C LEU A 76 11.13 12.16 6.10
N MET A 77 9.83 11.88 6.04
CA MET A 77 9.00 11.54 7.20
C MET A 77 7.87 10.62 6.76
N TYR A 78 7.38 9.80 7.68
CA TYR A 78 6.22 8.96 7.46
C TYR A 78 5.41 8.80 8.74
N SER A 79 4.12 8.56 8.59
CA SER A 79 3.19 8.30 9.68
C SER A 79 2.18 7.22 9.25
N GLY A 80 1.61 6.53 10.22
CA GLY A 80 0.59 5.52 9.99
C GLY A 80 -0.48 5.56 11.07
N GLN A 81 -1.71 5.24 10.70
CA GLN A 81 -2.86 5.18 11.60
C GLN A 81 -3.69 3.93 11.28
N GLY A 82 -4.25 3.30 12.31
CA GLY A 82 -5.20 2.19 12.16
C GLY A 82 -4.60 0.90 11.59
N LEU A 83 -3.28 0.78 11.60
CA LEU A 83 -2.56 -0.38 11.10
C LEU A 83 -2.75 -1.59 12.03
N LYS A 84 -2.90 -2.77 11.43
CA LYS A 84 -3.01 -4.06 12.12
C LYS A 84 -1.79 -4.93 11.86
#